data_AF-A0A2U9CE66-F1
#
_entry.id   AF-A0A2U9CE66-F1
#
_cell.length_a   1.000
_cell.length_b   1.000
_cell.length_c   1.000
_cell.angle_alpha   90.00
_cell.angle_beta   90.00
_cell.angle_gamma   90.00
#
_symmetry.space_group_name_H-M   'P 1'
#
loop_
_entity.id
_entity.type
_entity.pdbx_description
1 polymer ?
#
loop_
_entity_poly.entity_id
_entity_poly.type
_entity_poly.pdbx_seq_one_letter_code
_entity_poly.pdbx_strand_id
1 'polypeptide(L)'
;MPVRVVDTPDFFHDELRNPEAQVAECRKYCQRGECVVLLVLQLGRVTDGERGILEKLEDMLGWKLREETIVVLTHADDLRESLVDHVNSNPVLMDIVDQCSFGCKVLNNNSKGTKQVVDLIRKQTDASHRCFLIRSLRPRHPSAPARPDGAGSVRRAAAAWRTEMASSSERSRGGGGGGGACAGCPRTARPWWRLAVLLLSVCSLPAATALVEGLYCGTEVCYDVLGVGREASKAEVARAYRQLARRYHPDRFRLGEPGMEGETRESAQGKFLLVVTAYETLKDEDSRRDYDYMLDHPEEYYQHYYAYYRRRLTPKVDVRVVILVTVCAISIFQYYSWHSSYNEAINYLVTVPKYRIQATEIARQQGLLNRTKEKGKNRRSKEEIREQEEEVIRDIIKTKIDIKGGYQKPNLSDILLCQIVLFPYYLTQYVRWYATWIYRFTVCREEYGDEEKLYIIRRNMKMSQSQFDSLEETNRQTFLEKRLWIRENYEVYRKEQEEEMKIKMATDPRMKRYRRWMKNEGPGRLTFIDD
;
A
#
# COMPACT_ATOMS: atom_id res chain seq x y z
N MET A 1 11.03 -10.44 -21.67
CA MET A 1 11.83 -9.54 -22.53
C MET A 1 12.20 -8.30 -21.72
N PRO A 2 13.42 -7.75 -21.82
CA PRO A 2 13.77 -6.50 -21.16
C PRO A 2 13.08 -5.32 -21.84
N VAL A 3 12.17 -4.65 -21.13
CA VAL A 3 11.56 -3.40 -21.59
C VAL A 3 12.48 -2.25 -21.20
N ARG A 4 12.97 -1.51 -22.19
CA ARG A 4 13.69 -0.24 -21.97
C ARG A 4 12.70 0.88 -22.22
N VAL A 5 12.71 1.89 -21.36
CA VAL A 5 11.91 3.11 -21.51
C VAL A 5 12.87 4.27 -21.60
N VAL A 6 12.69 5.11 -22.62
CA VAL A 6 13.43 6.36 -22.78
C VAL A 6 12.43 7.50 -22.59
N ASP A 7 12.69 8.36 -21.61
CA ASP A 7 11.87 9.54 -21.30
C ASP A 7 12.43 10.73 -22.07
N THR A 8 11.59 11.42 -22.84
CA THR A 8 12.03 12.58 -23.62
C THR A 8 11.77 13.89 -22.90
N PRO A 9 12.64 14.91 -23.09
CA PRO A 9 12.29 16.28 -22.78
C PRO A 9 11.08 16.74 -23.62
N ASP A 10 10.40 17.80 -23.16
CA ASP A 10 9.22 18.34 -23.85
C ASP A 10 9.62 19.16 -25.09
N PHE A 11 9.70 18.52 -26.25
CA PHE A 11 10.16 19.14 -27.51
C PHE A 11 9.41 20.42 -27.93
N PHE A 12 8.26 20.73 -27.31
CA PHE A 12 7.39 21.83 -27.69
C PHE A 12 7.53 23.08 -26.81
N HIS A 13 8.51 23.14 -25.91
CA HIS A 13 8.73 24.30 -25.05
C HIS A 13 9.70 25.31 -25.66
N ASP A 14 9.30 26.59 -25.71
CA ASP A 14 10.08 27.70 -26.28
C ASP A 14 11.40 28.01 -25.54
N GLU A 15 11.67 27.38 -24.40
CA GLU A 15 12.85 27.62 -23.54
C GLU A 15 13.93 26.54 -23.66
N LEU A 16 13.77 25.59 -24.59
CA LEU A 16 14.73 24.51 -24.78
C LEU A 16 16.05 25.02 -25.37
N ARG A 17 17.11 24.98 -24.55
CA ARG A 17 18.49 25.14 -25.05
C ARG A 17 18.82 23.99 -26.00
N ASN A 18 18.89 24.33 -27.29
CA ASN A 18 19.40 23.49 -28.38
C ASN A 18 18.53 22.24 -28.68
N PRO A 19 17.31 22.40 -29.22
CA PRO A 19 16.37 21.30 -29.47
C PRO A 19 16.92 20.24 -30.45
N GLU A 20 17.72 20.66 -31.43
CA GLU A 20 18.31 19.75 -32.43
C GLU A 20 19.25 18.72 -31.81
N ALA A 21 20.00 19.08 -30.77
CA ALA A 21 20.94 18.18 -30.10
C ALA A 21 20.21 17.07 -29.32
N GLN A 22 19.10 17.41 -28.66
CA GLN A 22 18.30 16.46 -27.91
C GLN A 22 17.51 15.51 -28.83
N VAL A 23 17.02 16.02 -29.96
CA VAL A 23 16.41 15.20 -31.01
C VAL A 23 17.44 14.23 -31.60
N ALA A 24 18.67 14.69 -31.87
CA ALA A 24 19.76 13.85 -32.34
C ALA A 24 20.16 12.77 -31.31
N GLU A 25 20.13 13.08 -30.02
CA GLU A 25 20.36 12.11 -28.94
C GLU A 25 19.23 11.07 -28.87
N CYS A 26 17.97 11.50 -28.97
CA CYS A 26 16.82 10.58 -29.00
C CYS A 26 16.89 9.62 -30.21
N ARG A 27 17.33 10.11 -31.38
CA ARG A 27 17.56 9.27 -32.57
C ARG A 27 18.63 8.19 -32.37
N LYS A 28 19.58 8.35 -31.44
CA LYS A 28 20.58 7.29 -31.15
C LYS A 28 19.97 6.07 -30.46
N TYR A 29 18.95 6.29 -29.66
CA TYR A 29 18.32 5.24 -28.86
C TYR A 29 17.18 4.51 -29.59
N CYS A 30 16.68 5.10 -30.68
CA CYS A 30 15.53 4.62 -31.42
C CYS A 30 15.89 4.25 -32.86
N GLN A 31 15.52 3.05 -33.28
CA GLN A 31 15.61 2.62 -34.68
C GLN A 31 14.19 2.43 -35.21
N ARG A 32 13.99 2.81 -36.47
CA ARG A 32 12.71 2.71 -37.18
C ARG A 32 12.22 1.25 -37.16
N GLY A 33 11.00 0.99 -36.70
CA GLY A 33 10.46 -0.37 -36.64
C GLY A 33 10.88 -1.18 -35.40
N GLU A 34 11.60 -0.60 -34.43
CA GLU A 34 11.94 -1.28 -33.17
C GLU A 34 11.34 -0.59 -31.95
N CYS A 35 10.56 0.48 -32.09
CA CYS A 35 10.14 1.35 -30.98
C CYS A 35 8.64 1.63 -30.99
N VAL A 36 7.95 1.35 -29.89
CA VAL A 36 6.57 1.83 -29.68
C VAL A 36 6.59 3.20 -29.03
N VAL A 37 5.90 4.18 -29.57
CA VAL A 37 5.82 5.55 -29.03
C VAL A 37 4.61 5.68 -28.12
N LEU A 38 4.83 6.13 -26.87
CA LEU A 38 3.76 6.48 -25.94
C LEU A 38 3.59 8.00 -25.95
N LEU A 39 2.49 8.51 -26.50
CA LEU A 39 2.12 9.92 -26.45
C LEU A 39 1.33 10.19 -25.18
N VAL A 40 1.95 10.82 -24.19
CA VAL A 40 1.34 11.08 -22.88
C VAL A 40 0.60 12.41 -22.89
N LEU A 41 -0.72 12.38 -22.67
CA LEU A 41 -1.59 13.56 -22.56
C LEU A 41 -2.27 13.60 -21.18
N GLN A 42 -2.60 14.80 -20.70
CA GLN A 42 -3.37 14.99 -19.47
C GLN A 42 -4.86 15.11 -19.77
N LEU A 43 -5.69 14.34 -19.04
CA LEU A 43 -7.13 14.40 -19.17
C LEU A 43 -7.65 15.83 -18.89
N GLY A 44 -8.53 16.34 -19.75
CA GLY A 44 -9.13 17.68 -19.61
C GLY A 44 -8.23 18.88 -19.94
N ARG A 45 -6.99 18.66 -20.41
CA ARG A 45 -6.06 19.74 -20.83
C ARG A 45 -5.75 19.77 -22.31
N VAL A 46 -6.35 18.87 -23.09
CA VAL A 46 -6.19 18.83 -24.55
C VAL A 46 -6.88 20.05 -25.15
N THR A 47 -6.08 20.99 -25.65
CA THR A 47 -6.53 22.25 -26.26
C THR A 47 -6.30 22.24 -27.78
N ASP A 48 -6.92 23.15 -28.53
CA ASP A 48 -6.73 23.25 -29.99
C ASP A 48 -5.26 23.45 -30.42
N GLY A 49 -4.40 23.96 -29.52
CA GLY A 49 -2.96 24.07 -29.76
C GLY A 49 -2.22 22.73 -29.90
N GLU A 50 -2.87 21.64 -29.53
CA GLU A 50 -2.37 20.26 -29.64
C GLU A 50 -2.74 19.60 -30.97
N ARG A 51 -3.52 20.29 -31.82
CA ARG A 51 -3.80 19.84 -33.18
C ARG A 51 -2.50 19.81 -33.99
N GLY A 52 -2.26 18.70 -34.70
CA GLY A 52 -1.05 18.51 -35.50
C GLY A 52 0.22 18.20 -34.69
N ILE A 53 0.12 17.76 -33.42
CA ILE A 53 1.31 17.30 -32.65
C ILE A 53 2.01 16.15 -33.37
N LEU A 54 1.26 15.20 -33.92
CA LEU A 54 1.84 14.05 -34.63
C LEU A 54 2.64 14.52 -35.85
N GLU A 55 2.13 15.46 -36.63
CA GLU A 55 2.85 16.05 -37.78
C GLU A 55 4.14 16.74 -37.36
N LYS A 56 4.10 17.54 -36.30
CA LYS A 56 5.30 18.18 -35.75
C LYS A 56 6.32 17.17 -35.24
N LEU A 57 5.88 16.08 -34.61
CA LEU A 57 6.76 14.99 -34.17
C LEU A 57 7.38 14.25 -35.37
N GLU A 58 6.60 14.02 -36.43
CA GLU A 58 7.06 13.39 -37.66
C GLU A 58 8.11 14.27 -38.37
N ASP A 59 7.93 15.59 -38.40
CA ASP A 59 8.89 16.55 -38.95
C ASP A 59 10.19 16.60 -38.13
N MET A 60 10.11 16.60 -36.80
CA MET A 60 11.29 16.64 -35.93
C MET A 60 12.06 15.32 -35.91
N LEU A 61 11.37 14.17 -35.84
CA LEU A 61 12.01 12.86 -35.73
C LEU A 61 12.36 12.27 -37.11
N GLY A 62 11.69 12.72 -38.18
CA GLY A 62 11.94 12.29 -39.56
C GLY A 62 11.40 10.89 -39.88
N TRP A 63 10.48 10.36 -39.06
CA TRP A 63 9.87 9.04 -39.22
C TRP A 63 8.35 9.16 -39.23
N LYS A 64 7.65 8.20 -39.86
CA LYS A 64 6.20 8.07 -39.72
C LYS A 64 5.92 7.38 -38.39
N LEU A 65 5.19 8.06 -37.48
CA LEU A 65 4.99 7.59 -36.10
C LEU A 65 3.56 7.11 -35.85
N ARG A 66 2.61 7.47 -36.72
CA ARG A 66 1.18 7.15 -36.60
C ARG A 66 0.88 5.66 -36.40
N GLU A 67 1.67 4.79 -37.04
CA GLU A 67 1.52 3.33 -36.98
C GLU A 67 2.06 2.72 -35.68
N GLU A 68 2.97 3.41 -34.97
CA GLU A 68 3.66 2.91 -33.77
C GLU A 68 3.30 3.69 -32.50
N THR A 69 2.32 4.61 -32.57
CA THR A 69 1.95 5.49 -31.46
C THR A 69 0.73 4.99 -30.68
N ILE A 70 0.85 5.00 -29.35
CA ILE A 70 -0.23 4.76 -28.39
C ILE A 70 -0.50 6.06 -27.63
N VAL A 71 -1.75 6.50 -27.63
CA VAL A 71 -2.17 7.66 -26.83
C VAL A 71 -2.43 7.22 -25.39
N VAL A 72 -1.75 7.84 -24.44
CA VAL A 72 -1.85 7.54 -23.01
C VAL A 72 -2.42 8.75 -22.28
N LEU A 73 -3.64 8.61 -21.76
CA LEU A 73 -4.28 9.62 -20.90
C LEU A 73 -3.91 9.39 -19.44
N THR A 74 -3.30 10.41 -18.83
CA THR A 74 -3.00 10.45 -17.40
C THR A 74 -4.14 11.13 -16.62
N HIS A 75 -4.20 10.92 -15.30
CA HIS A 75 -5.27 11.39 -14.41
C HIS A 75 -6.63 10.68 -14.62
N ALA A 76 -6.59 9.34 -14.69
CA ALA A 76 -7.76 8.47 -14.75
C ALA A 76 -8.83 8.72 -13.67
N ASP A 77 -8.44 9.24 -12.51
CA ASP A 77 -9.32 9.47 -11.36
C ASP A 77 -10.38 10.56 -11.63
N ASP A 78 -10.13 11.44 -12.59
CA ASP A 78 -11.03 12.54 -12.96
C ASP A 78 -12.10 12.10 -13.98
N LEU A 79 -12.04 10.86 -14.47
CA LEU A 79 -12.96 10.32 -15.46
C LEU A 79 -14.24 9.80 -14.79
N ARG A 80 -15.35 10.54 -14.92
CA ARG A 80 -16.69 10.14 -14.41
C ARG A 80 -17.50 9.28 -15.39
N GLU A 81 -17.11 9.26 -16.66
CA GLU A 81 -17.82 8.64 -17.79
C GLU A 81 -16.96 7.56 -18.46
N SER A 82 -17.49 6.84 -19.46
CA SER A 82 -16.70 5.86 -20.19
C SER A 82 -15.61 6.55 -21.03
N LEU A 83 -14.47 5.89 -21.23
CA LEU A 83 -13.36 6.42 -22.04
C LEU A 83 -13.81 6.82 -23.45
N VAL A 84 -14.72 6.04 -24.04
CA VAL A 84 -15.22 6.26 -25.40
C VAL A 84 -16.05 7.54 -25.48
N ASP A 85 -16.88 7.80 -24.47
CA ASP A 85 -17.72 9.00 -24.41
C ASP A 85 -16.88 10.27 -24.24
N HIS A 86 -15.80 10.18 -23.44
CA HIS A 86 -14.89 11.29 -23.22
C HIS A 86 -14.05 11.65 -24.46
N VAL A 87 -13.62 10.65 -25.23
CA VAL A 87 -12.90 10.85 -26.49
C VAL A 87 -13.84 11.47 -27.53
N ASN A 88 -15.09 10.99 -27.62
CA ASN A 88 -16.10 11.57 -28.53
C ASN A 88 -16.49 13.01 -28.16
N SER A 89 -16.34 13.40 -26.89
CA SER A 89 -16.67 14.74 -26.41
C SER A 89 -15.64 15.81 -26.82
N ASN A 90 -14.40 15.43 -27.17
CA ASN A 90 -13.35 16.37 -27.57
C ASN A 90 -12.88 16.09 -29.01
N PRO A 91 -13.21 16.96 -29.99
CA PRO A 91 -12.89 16.71 -31.39
C PRO A 91 -11.39 16.72 -31.71
N VAL A 92 -10.57 17.40 -30.90
CA VAL A 92 -9.10 17.42 -31.07
C VAL A 92 -8.49 16.11 -30.60
N LEU A 93 -8.96 15.60 -29.46
CA LEU A 93 -8.53 14.30 -28.95
C LEU A 93 -8.97 13.17 -29.88
N MET A 94 -10.20 13.25 -30.41
CA MET A 94 -10.71 12.29 -31.39
C MET A 94 -9.83 12.24 -32.64
N ASP A 95 -9.47 13.39 -33.21
CA ASP A 95 -8.58 13.49 -34.38
C ASP A 95 -7.20 12.85 -34.11
N ILE A 96 -6.61 13.09 -32.95
CA ILE A 96 -5.33 12.47 -32.57
C ILE A 96 -5.45 10.95 -32.41
N VAL A 97 -6.55 10.48 -31.80
CA VAL A 97 -6.78 9.04 -31.57
C VAL A 97 -7.08 8.31 -32.89
N ASP A 98 -7.87 8.91 -33.78
CA ASP A 98 -8.20 8.34 -35.10
C ASP A 98 -6.97 8.22 -36.00
N GLN A 99 -5.99 9.12 -35.84
CA GLN A 99 -4.72 9.07 -36.54
C GLN A 99 -3.74 8.01 -35.98
N CYS A 100 -4.03 7.40 -34.82
CA CYS A 100 -3.16 6.42 -34.16
C CYS A 100 -3.71 4.99 -34.28
N SER A 101 -2.91 4.05 -34.79
CA SER A 101 -3.37 2.67 -35.04
C SER A 101 -3.68 1.86 -33.76
N PHE A 102 -3.12 2.25 -32.61
CA PHE A 102 -3.26 1.51 -31.34
C PHE A 102 -4.26 2.14 -30.35
N GLY A 103 -4.98 3.18 -30.76
CA GLY A 103 -6.02 3.84 -29.98
C GLY A 103 -5.53 4.49 -28.68
N CYS A 104 -6.46 4.67 -27.74
CA CYS A 104 -6.25 5.37 -26.46
C CYS A 104 -6.30 4.44 -25.25
N LYS A 105 -5.40 4.66 -24.28
CA LYS A 105 -5.39 3.97 -22.98
C LYS A 105 -5.29 4.95 -21.83
N VAL A 106 -5.91 4.60 -20.71
CA VAL A 106 -5.92 5.42 -19.49
C VAL A 106 -4.96 4.82 -18.47
N LEU A 107 -4.10 5.67 -17.87
CA LEU A 107 -3.21 5.30 -16.78
C LEU A 107 -3.48 6.14 -15.53
N ASN A 108 -3.55 5.45 -14.38
CA ASN A 108 -3.61 6.08 -13.08
C ASN A 108 -2.24 6.04 -12.40
N ASN A 109 -1.56 7.19 -12.39
CA ASN A 109 -0.24 7.35 -11.79
C ASN A 109 -0.24 7.31 -10.25
N ASN A 110 -1.41 7.40 -9.60
CA ASN A 110 -1.55 7.30 -8.15
C ASN A 110 -1.76 5.84 -7.69
N SER A 111 -2.06 4.94 -8.63
CA SER A 111 -2.23 3.52 -8.34
C SER A 111 -0.87 2.83 -8.19
N LYS A 112 -0.67 2.07 -7.10
CA LYS A 112 0.58 1.31 -6.84
C LYS A 112 0.62 -0.06 -7.53
N GLY A 113 -0.42 -0.41 -8.30
CA GLY A 113 -0.58 -1.74 -8.88
C GLY A 113 0.13 -1.90 -10.22
N THR A 114 0.78 -3.04 -10.43
CA THR A 114 1.47 -3.37 -11.69
C THR A 114 0.54 -3.80 -12.83
N LYS A 115 -0.74 -4.09 -12.52
CA LYS A 115 -1.73 -4.62 -13.48
C LYS A 115 -1.93 -3.70 -14.70
N GLN A 116 -2.04 -2.39 -14.49
CA GLN A 116 -2.25 -1.42 -15.56
C GLN A 116 -1.09 -1.43 -16.58
N VAL A 117 0.14 -1.54 -16.07
CA VAL A 117 1.37 -1.59 -16.89
C VAL A 117 1.48 -2.94 -17.62
N VAL A 118 1.12 -4.04 -16.95
CA VAL A 118 1.10 -5.37 -17.57
C VAL A 118 0.06 -5.44 -18.68
N ASP A 119 -1.14 -4.88 -18.50
CA ASP A 119 -2.19 -4.84 -19.52
C ASP A 119 -1.84 -3.92 -20.70
N LEU A 120 -1.08 -2.84 -20.43
CA LEU A 120 -0.53 -1.96 -21.45
C LEU A 120 0.43 -2.73 -22.38
N ILE A 121 1.32 -3.54 -21.79
CA ILE A 121 2.38 -4.30 -22.49
C ILE A 121 1.82 -5.58 -23.15
N ARG A 122 0.98 -6.34 -22.46
CA ARG A 122 0.50 -7.67 -22.88
C ARG A 122 -0.35 -7.63 -24.13
N LYS A 123 -1.09 -6.54 -24.36
CA LYS A 123 -1.88 -6.33 -25.60
C LYS A 123 -1.01 -5.94 -26.81
N GLN A 124 0.31 -5.83 -26.67
CA GLN A 124 1.23 -5.30 -27.69
C GLN A 124 2.38 -6.26 -28.02
N THR A 125 2.65 -7.25 -27.16
CA THR A 125 3.64 -8.31 -27.44
C THR A 125 3.06 -9.38 -28.35
N ASP A 126 2.93 -9.06 -29.64
CA ASP A 126 3.04 -10.06 -30.73
C ASP A 126 4.27 -9.79 -31.62
N ALA A 127 4.97 -8.66 -31.42
CA ALA A 127 6.18 -8.33 -32.13
C ALA A 127 7.28 -7.77 -31.21
N SER A 128 8.53 -8.09 -31.56
CA SER A 128 9.74 -7.89 -30.76
C SER A 128 10.22 -6.42 -30.78
N HIS A 129 9.43 -5.49 -30.24
CA HIS A 129 9.76 -4.06 -30.21
C HIS A 129 10.13 -3.56 -28.79
N ARG A 130 11.06 -2.60 -28.73
CA ARG A 130 11.42 -1.78 -27.55
C ARG A 130 10.39 -0.65 -27.38
N CYS A 131 10.29 -0.01 -26.22
CA CYS A 131 9.28 1.04 -25.97
C CYS A 131 9.94 2.41 -25.73
N PHE A 132 9.32 3.47 -26.23
CA PHE A 132 9.76 4.85 -26.16
C PHE A 132 8.62 5.71 -25.59
N LEU A 133 8.92 6.64 -24.68
CA LEU A 133 7.92 7.51 -24.06
C LEU A 133 8.15 8.96 -24.52
N ILE A 134 7.20 9.51 -25.28
CA ILE A 134 7.21 10.91 -25.69
C ILE A 134 6.28 11.70 -24.77
N ARG A 135 6.83 12.69 -24.09
CA ARG A 135 6.12 13.53 -23.15
C ARG A 135 5.65 14.82 -23.83
N SER A 136 4.35 15.09 -23.80
CA SER A 136 3.78 16.41 -24.10
C SER A 136 3.16 16.95 -22.81
N LEU A 137 3.84 17.85 -22.10
CA LEU A 137 3.28 18.50 -20.91
C LEU A 137 3.75 19.95 -20.85
N ARG A 138 2.88 20.90 -21.23
CA ARG A 138 3.11 22.31 -20.84
C ARG A 138 2.98 22.49 -19.32
N PRO A 139 3.84 23.32 -18.69
CA PRO A 139 3.65 23.76 -17.31
C PRO A 139 2.55 24.84 -17.18
N ARG A 140 2.07 25.01 -15.93
CA ARG A 140 0.96 25.90 -15.51
C ARG A 140 1.25 27.39 -15.75
N HIS A 141 0.22 28.15 -16.15
CA HIS A 141 0.18 29.61 -15.96
C HIS A 141 0.16 29.97 -14.45
N PRO A 142 0.76 31.10 -14.00
CA PRO A 142 1.14 31.33 -12.60
C PRO A 142 0.00 31.90 -11.74
N SER A 143 -1.11 31.18 -11.60
CA SER A 143 -2.19 31.59 -10.68
C SER A 143 -2.93 30.40 -10.05
N ALA A 144 -2.22 29.49 -9.36
CA ALA A 144 -2.79 28.54 -8.40
C ALA A 144 -1.68 27.85 -7.58
N PRO A 145 -1.90 27.53 -6.29
CA PRO A 145 -0.83 27.10 -5.38
C PRO A 145 -0.30 25.68 -5.67
N ALA A 146 0.97 25.48 -5.30
CA ALA A 146 1.78 24.30 -5.59
C ALA A 146 1.45 23.07 -4.72
N ARG A 147 1.51 21.87 -5.32
CA ARG A 147 1.62 20.56 -4.65
C ARG A 147 2.58 19.66 -5.45
N PRO A 148 3.34 18.76 -4.80
CA PRO A 148 4.63 18.30 -5.28
C PRO A 148 4.57 17.31 -6.44
N ASP A 149 5.60 17.36 -7.29
CA ASP A 149 5.75 16.67 -8.56
C ASP A 149 5.76 15.13 -8.47
N GLY A 150 5.01 14.49 -9.37
CA GLY A 150 4.87 13.03 -9.49
C GLY A 150 6.07 12.29 -10.10
N ALA A 151 7.23 12.93 -10.29
CA ALA A 151 8.39 12.35 -10.95
C ALA A 151 9.13 11.26 -10.14
N GLY A 152 8.85 11.14 -8.83
CA GLY A 152 9.55 10.21 -7.94
C GLY A 152 9.09 8.75 -7.99
N SER A 153 7.99 8.39 -8.65
CA SER A 153 7.40 7.03 -8.55
C SER A 153 7.93 6.04 -9.60
N VAL A 154 8.17 6.51 -10.84
CA VAL A 154 8.65 5.65 -11.94
C VAL A 154 10.09 5.16 -11.69
N ARG A 155 10.93 6.01 -11.07
CA ARG A 155 12.29 5.62 -10.61
C ARG A 155 12.26 4.58 -9.48
N ARG A 156 11.24 4.62 -8.60
CA ARG A 156 11.07 3.66 -7.50
C ARG A 156 10.56 2.29 -7.98
N ALA A 157 9.67 2.27 -8.98
CA ALA A 157 9.22 1.03 -9.60
C ALA A 157 10.36 0.30 -10.36
N ALA A 158 11.24 1.06 -11.03
CA ALA A 158 12.43 0.51 -11.70
C ALA A 158 13.54 0.03 -10.74
N ALA A 159 13.62 0.60 -9.53
CA ALA A 159 14.56 0.16 -8.49
C ALA A 159 14.07 -1.10 -7.75
N ALA A 160 12.77 -1.22 -7.51
CA ALA A 160 12.14 -2.42 -6.93
C ALA A 160 12.27 -3.65 -7.86
N TRP A 161 12.22 -3.45 -9.18
CA TRP A 161 12.44 -4.52 -10.16
C TRP A 161 13.88 -5.06 -10.22
N ARG A 162 14.88 -4.22 -9.92
CA ARG A 162 16.30 -4.59 -9.95
C ARG A 162 16.70 -5.51 -8.80
N THR A 163 16.04 -5.37 -7.65
CA THR A 163 16.30 -6.15 -6.43
C THR A 163 15.66 -7.54 -6.48
N GLU A 164 14.55 -7.71 -7.21
CA GLU A 164 13.81 -8.98 -7.31
C GLU A 164 14.35 -9.95 -8.38
N MET A 165 15.16 -9.46 -9.33
CA MET A 165 15.87 -10.31 -10.29
C MET A 165 17.17 -10.92 -9.73
N ALA A 166 17.81 -10.29 -8.74
CA ALA A 166 19.03 -10.83 -8.11
C ALA A 166 18.73 -12.10 -7.29
N SER A 167 17.56 -12.17 -6.63
CA SER A 167 17.17 -13.34 -5.82
C SER A 167 16.66 -14.54 -6.63
N SER A 168 16.37 -14.36 -7.93
CA SER A 168 15.94 -15.46 -8.81
C SER A 168 17.10 -16.17 -9.53
N SER A 169 18.32 -15.62 -9.45
CA SER A 169 19.52 -16.16 -10.12
C SER A 169 20.21 -17.30 -9.36
N GLU A 170 19.90 -17.53 -8.08
CA GLU A 170 20.55 -18.58 -7.26
C GLU A 170 19.75 -19.88 -7.17
N ARG A 171 18.59 -19.96 -7.81
CA ARG A 171 17.75 -21.17 -7.85
C ARG A 171 17.70 -21.78 -9.24
N SER A 172 18.86 -22.10 -9.81
CA SER A 172 18.99 -22.94 -11.02
C SER A 172 20.40 -23.51 -11.16
N ARG A 173 20.92 -24.20 -10.14
CA ARG A 173 22.01 -25.17 -10.30
C ARG A 173 21.72 -26.41 -9.46
N GLY A 174 21.04 -27.37 -10.08
CA GLY A 174 20.78 -28.67 -9.51
C GLY A 174 20.14 -29.63 -10.51
N GLY A 175 20.95 -30.57 -11.01
CA GLY A 175 20.55 -31.97 -11.19
C GLY A 175 20.03 -32.47 -12.56
N GLY A 176 20.80 -33.39 -13.16
CA GLY A 176 20.37 -34.50 -14.05
C GLY A 176 20.22 -34.13 -15.54
N GLY A 177 20.73 -34.85 -16.55
CA GLY A 177 21.23 -36.22 -16.65
C GLY A 177 20.43 -36.96 -17.75
N GLY A 178 21.07 -37.42 -18.84
CA GLY A 178 20.52 -38.46 -19.74
C GLY A 178 20.52 -38.22 -21.25
N GLY A 179 21.53 -38.79 -21.93
CA GLY A 179 21.52 -39.53 -23.21
C GLY A 179 20.67 -39.13 -24.43
N GLY A 180 21.33 -39.04 -25.60
CA GLY A 180 20.71 -39.18 -26.92
C GLY A 180 21.59 -38.67 -28.07
N ALA A 181 22.28 -39.57 -28.77
CA ALA A 181 23.13 -39.27 -29.93
C ALA A 181 22.30 -39.09 -31.21
N CYS A 182 22.78 -38.24 -32.14
CA CYS A 182 22.78 -38.49 -33.60
C CYS A 182 23.55 -37.39 -34.37
N ALA A 183 24.07 -37.79 -35.53
CA ALA A 183 25.20 -37.26 -36.27
C ALA A 183 24.91 -36.10 -37.26
N GLY A 184 25.97 -35.38 -37.65
CA GLY A 184 25.98 -34.49 -38.82
C GLY A 184 26.94 -33.29 -38.72
N CYS A 185 28.16 -33.41 -39.25
CA CYS A 185 29.11 -32.31 -39.49
C CYS A 185 28.70 -31.50 -40.76
N PRO A 186 29.21 -30.26 -41.05
CA PRO A 186 30.63 -29.92 -40.94
C PRO A 186 31.01 -28.49 -40.47
N ARG A 187 32.31 -28.43 -40.16
CA ARG A 187 33.19 -27.31 -39.79
C ARG A 187 33.06 -26.07 -40.69
N THR A 188 32.97 -24.89 -40.07
CA THR A 188 33.58 -23.65 -40.61
C THR A 188 34.35 -22.94 -39.49
N ALA A 189 35.63 -22.71 -39.75
CA ALA A 189 36.53 -22.02 -38.83
C ALA A 189 36.12 -20.55 -38.67
N ARG A 190 35.97 -20.08 -37.43
CA ARG A 190 35.83 -18.65 -37.10
C ARG A 190 37.11 -18.18 -36.39
N PRO A 191 37.60 -16.97 -36.69
CA PRO A 191 39.01 -16.66 -36.50
C PRO A 191 39.25 -16.02 -35.12
N TRP A 192 40.33 -16.42 -34.44
CA TRP A 192 40.62 -16.15 -33.04
C TRP A 192 40.87 -14.67 -32.67
N TRP A 193 41.06 -13.79 -33.65
CA TRP A 193 41.21 -12.33 -33.46
C TRP A 193 39.98 -11.63 -32.84
N ARG A 194 38.76 -12.16 -33.01
CA ARG A 194 37.55 -11.55 -32.43
C ARG A 194 37.46 -11.71 -30.91
N LEU A 195 38.07 -12.75 -30.34
CA LEU A 195 38.19 -12.94 -28.89
C LEU A 195 39.29 -12.05 -28.30
N ALA A 196 40.38 -11.83 -29.03
CA ALA A 196 41.48 -10.96 -28.59
C ALA A 196 41.08 -9.48 -28.53
N VAL A 197 40.30 -9.00 -29.50
CA VAL A 197 39.79 -7.60 -29.50
C VAL A 197 38.77 -7.36 -28.38
N LEU A 198 38.00 -8.39 -28.02
CA LEU A 198 37.01 -8.32 -26.93
C LEU A 198 37.66 -8.43 -25.54
N LEU A 199 38.82 -9.10 -25.42
CA LEU A 199 39.63 -9.12 -24.20
C LEU A 199 40.45 -7.84 -23.99
N LEU A 200 40.92 -7.20 -25.06
CA LEU A 200 41.63 -5.91 -25.00
C LEU A 200 40.71 -4.73 -24.70
N SER A 201 39.43 -4.74 -25.13
CA SER A 201 38.47 -3.68 -24.80
C SER A 201 37.91 -3.76 -23.37
N VAL A 202 38.13 -4.86 -22.66
CA VAL A 202 37.71 -5.04 -21.25
C VAL A 202 38.78 -4.53 -20.28
N CYS A 203 40.00 -4.27 -20.74
CA CYS A 203 41.10 -3.77 -19.90
C CYS A 203 41.17 -2.23 -19.76
N SER A 204 40.19 -1.51 -20.30
CA SER A 204 40.09 -0.05 -20.17
C SER A 204 38.76 0.35 -19.54
N LEU A 205 38.51 -0.14 -18.32
CA LEU A 205 37.55 0.49 -17.41
C LEU A 205 38.31 1.57 -16.62
N PRO A 206 37.90 2.84 -16.67
CA PRO A 206 38.44 3.84 -15.74
C PRO A 206 38.11 3.39 -14.31
N ALA A 207 39.06 3.58 -13.39
CA ALA A 207 38.83 3.35 -11.97
C ALA A 207 37.55 4.09 -11.57
N ALA A 208 36.54 3.33 -11.13
CA ALA A 208 35.28 3.90 -10.66
C ALA A 208 35.61 4.81 -9.47
N THR A 209 35.42 6.11 -9.63
CA THR A 209 35.48 7.05 -8.52
C THR A 209 34.34 6.68 -7.56
N ALA A 210 34.73 6.15 -6.41
CA ALA A 210 33.93 5.62 -5.31
C ALA A 210 33.01 6.63 -4.58
N LEU A 211 32.67 7.75 -5.20
CA LEU A 211 31.99 8.89 -4.57
C LEU A 211 30.60 9.05 -5.18
N VAL A 212 29.56 8.94 -4.33
CA VAL A 212 28.16 8.89 -4.74
C VAL A 212 27.56 10.29 -4.72
N GLU A 213 27.06 10.75 -5.86
CA GLU A 213 26.36 12.03 -6.01
C GLU A 213 25.17 12.13 -5.03
N GLY A 214 25.24 13.06 -4.08
CA GLY A 214 24.21 13.31 -3.07
C GLY A 214 24.37 12.59 -1.71
N LEU A 215 25.41 11.78 -1.52
CA LEU A 215 25.76 11.17 -0.23
C LEU A 215 26.99 11.87 0.37
N TYR A 216 26.92 12.28 1.65
CA TYR A 216 27.97 13.10 2.28
C TYR A 216 28.35 14.32 1.40
N CYS A 217 29.62 14.44 0.99
CA CYS A 217 30.13 15.50 0.15
C CYS A 217 29.98 15.25 -1.37
N GLY A 218 29.22 14.24 -1.78
CA GLY A 218 28.92 13.96 -3.18
C GLY A 218 30.12 13.36 -3.90
N THR A 219 30.59 14.04 -4.96
CA THR A 219 31.73 13.64 -5.79
C THR A 219 33.08 14.03 -5.21
N GLU A 220 33.10 14.82 -4.15
CA GLU A 220 34.32 15.33 -3.49
C GLU A 220 34.56 14.61 -2.15
N VAL A 221 35.82 14.42 -1.77
CA VAL A 221 36.17 13.88 -0.45
C VAL A 221 36.04 15.00 0.60
N CYS A 222 35.31 14.76 1.69
CA CYS A 222 35.04 15.77 2.72
C CYS A 222 36.32 16.32 3.40
N TYR A 223 37.37 15.50 3.50
CA TYR A 223 38.69 15.90 3.98
C TYR A 223 39.35 16.93 3.06
N ASP A 224 39.28 16.69 1.75
CA ASP A 224 39.86 17.57 0.73
C ASP A 224 39.09 18.89 0.62
N VAL A 225 37.76 18.85 0.75
CA VAL A 225 36.91 20.05 0.79
C VAL A 225 37.29 21.00 1.94
N LEU A 226 37.69 20.44 3.10
CA LEU A 226 38.14 21.22 4.24
C LEU A 226 39.67 21.46 4.27
N GLY A 227 40.43 20.81 3.39
CA GLY A 227 41.90 20.89 3.37
C GLY A 227 42.55 20.29 4.62
N VAL A 228 41.96 19.26 5.22
CA VAL A 228 42.45 18.59 6.44
C VAL A 228 42.68 17.11 6.20
N GLY A 229 43.69 16.52 6.82
CA GLY A 229 43.98 15.08 6.68
C GLY A 229 43.00 14.18 7.44
N ARG A 230 42.99 12.88 7.11
CA ARG A 230 42.17 11.87 7.80
C ARG A 230 42.46 11.75 9.31
N GLU A 231 43.67 12.13 9.74
CA GLU A 231 44.07 12.14 11.16
C GLU A 231 43.82 13.49 11.88
N ALA A 232 43.18 14.45 11.22
CA ALA A 232 42.99 15.78 11.78
C ALA A 232 42.13 15.73 13.07
N SER A 233 42.52 16.50 14.07
CA SER A 233 41.76 16.63 15.32
C SER A 233 40.45 17.40 15.11
N LYS A 234 39.44 17.20 15.96
CA LYS A 234 38.18 17.98 15.92
C LYS A 234 38.42 19.50 15.93
N ALA A 235 39.45 19.95 16.64
CA ALA A 235 39.83 21.35 16.71
C ALA A 235 40.38 21.88 15.37
N GLU A 236 41.13 21.06 14.63
CA GLU A 236 41.63 21.41 13.29
C GLU A 236 40.50 21.47 12.28
N VAL A 237 39.62 20.46 12.27
CA VAL A 237 38.42 20.43 11.42
C VAL A 237 37.56 21.68 11.66
N ALA A 238 37.33 22.06 12.92
CA ALA A 238 36.57 23.26 13.26
C ALA A 238 37.30 24.57 12.90
N ARG A 239 38.64 24.61 12.95
CA ARG A 239 39.43 25.78 12.52
C ARG A 239 39.36 25.96 11.00
N ALA A 240 39.54 24.88 10.24
CA ALA A 240 39.46 24.88 8.78
C ALA A 240 38.07 25.31 8.29
N TYR A 241 37.00 24.74 8.89
CA TYR A 241 35.63 25.16 8.62
C TYR A 241 35.43 26.67 8.86
N ARG A 242 35.89 27.23 10.00
CA ARG A 242 35.76 28.67 10.29
C ARG A 242 36.51 29.57 9.31
N GLN A 243 37.61 29.11 8.72
CA GLN A 243 38.35 29.86 7.70
C GLN A 243 37.60 29.86 6.37
N LEU A 244 37.18 28.68 5.91
CA LEU A 244 36.44 28.52 4.65
C LEU A 244 35.04 29.14 4.71
N ALA A 245 34.32 28.98 5.81
CA ALA A 245 33.02 29.59 6.02
C ALA A 245 33.07 31.12 5.95
N ARG A 246 34.17 31.76 6.40
CA ARG A 246 34.35 33.22 6.28
C ARG A 246 34.63 33.67 4.85
N ARG A 247 35.31 32.83 4.06
CA ARG A 247 35.68 33.10 2.66
C ARG A 247 34.51 32.93 1.70
N TYR A 248 33.72 31.87 1.89
CA TYR A 248 32.59 31.52 1.02
C TYR A 248 31.22 31.99 1.56
N HIS A 249 31.18 32.79 2.64
CA HIS A 249 29.91 33.29 3.18
C HIS A 249 29.19 34.20 2.16
N PRO A 250 27.88 33.99 1.89
CA PRO A 250 27.15 34.75 0.87
C PRO A 250 27.19 36.27 1.10
N ASP A 251 27.15 36.73 2.36
CA ASP A 251 27.17 38.16 2.69
C ASP A 251 28.56 38.80 2.62
N ARG A 252 29.63 37.99 2.70
CA ARG A 252 31.02 38.51 2.72
C ARG A 252 31.74 38.33 1.40
N PHE A 253 31.23 37.44 0.55
CA PHE A 253 31.83 37.11 -0.73
C PHE A 253 31.78 38.31 -1.70
N ARG A 254 32.94 38.73 -2.20
CA ARG A 254 33.09 39.78 -3.23
C ARG A 254 33.79 39.18 -4.44
N LEU A 255 33.28 39.45 -5.65
CA LEU A 255 33.94 39.06 -6.88
C LEU A 255 35.27 39.82 -7.01
N GLY A 256 36.36 39.12 -7.35
CA GLY A 256 37.67 39.72 -7.63
C GLY A 256 38.69 39.70 -6.50
N GLU A 257 38.50 38.91 -5.43
CA GLU A 257 39.58 38.67 -4.46
C GLU A 257 40.74 37.85 -5.08
N PRO A 258 42.02 38.10 -4.71
CA PRO A 258 43.16 37.37 -5.23
C PRO A 258 43.04 35.86 -4.98
N GLY A 259 43.13 35.05 -6.04
CA GLY A 259 43.00 33.58 -5.96
C GLY A 259 41.57 33.04 -6.11
N MET A 260 40.62 33.86 -6.59
CA MET A 260 39.23 33.49 -6.87
C MET A 260 38.82 33.93 -8.30
N GLU A 261 39.78 33.96 -9.22
CA GLU A 261 39.55 34.37 -10.62
C GLU A 261 38.67 33.32 -11.32
N GLY A 262 37.46 33.75 -11.73
CA GLY A 262 36.49 32.90 -12.44
C GLY A 262 35.33 32.35 -11.59
N GLU A 263 35.25 32.65 -10.29
CA GLU A 263 34.16 32.16 -9.44
C GLU A 263 32.92 33.07 -9.45
N THR A 264 31.75 32.49 -9.76
CA THR A 264 30.45 33.18 -9.68
C THR A 264 29.85 33.11 -8.28
N ARG A 265 28.91 34.01 -7.95
CA ARG A 265 28.17 33.98 -6.67
C ARG A 265 27.47 32.65 -6.42
N GLU A 266 26.91 32.04 -7.47
CA GLU A 266 26.24 30.74 -7.41
C GLU A 266 27.24 29.60 -7.09
N SER A 267 28.43 29.65 -7.69
CA SER A 267 29.51 28.69 -7.38
C SER A 267 29.99 28.82 -5.93
N ALA A 268 30.12 30.05 -5.41
CA ALA A 268 30.50 30.30 -4.02
C ALA A 268 29.46 29.75 -3.02
N GLN A 269 28.16 29.88 -3.32
CA GLN A 269 27.09 29.29 -2.51
C GLN A 269 27.14 27.75 -2.51
N GLY A 270 27.37 27.13 -3.68
CA GLY A 270 27.56 25.69 -3.79
C GLY A 270 28.75 25.18 -2.97
N LYS A 271 29.90 25.87 -3.05
CA LYS A 271 31.09 25.55 -2.25
C LYS A 271 30.84 25.73 -0.75
N PHE A 272 30.09 26.75 -0.35
CA PHE A 272 29.71 26.94 1.05
C PHE A 272 28.87 25.77 1.57
N LEU A 273 27.89 25.31 0.79
CA LEU A 273 27.07 24.14 1.16
C LEU A 273 27.90 22.86 1.29
N LEU A 274 28.86 22.64 0.37
CA LEU A 274 29.80 21.52 0.45
C LEU A 274 30.66 21.59 1.72
N VAL A 275 31.20 22.77 2.04
CA VAL A 275 32.00 23.01 3.27
C VAL A 275 31.18 22.75 4.54
N VAL A 276 29.90 23.15 4.57
CA VAL A 276 29.00 22.86 5.69
C VAL A 276 28.77 21.35 5.81
N THR A 277 28.50 20.68 4.70
CA THR A 277 28.23 19.23 4.68
C THR A 277 29.47 18.42 5.09
N ALA A 278 30.66 18.84 4.66
CA ALA A 278 31.94 18.25 5.07
C ALA A 278 32.16 18.40 6.57
N TYR A 279 31.92 19.60 7.11
CA TYR A 279 32.05 19.84 8.54
C TYR A 279 31.04 19.01 9.35
N GLU A 280 29.77 18.96 8.96
CA GLU A 280 28.75 18.15 9.63
C GLU A 280 29.12 16.65 9.64
N THR A 281 29.68 16.15 8.53
CA THR A 281 30.10 14.75 8.40
C THR A 281 31.29 14.43 9.31
N LEU A 282 32.29 15.32 9.38
CA LEU A 282 33.53 15.09 10.14
C LEU A 282 33.46 15.56 11.61
N LYS A 283 32.40 16.29 12.01
CA LYS A 283 32.25 16.86 13.35
C LYS A 283 32.05 15.79 14.44
N ASP A 284 31.15 14.84 14.19
CA ASP A 284 30.83 13.77 15.13
C ASP A 284 31.70 12.53 14.84
N GLU A 285 32.27 11.90 15.87
CA GLU A 285 33.20 10.76 15.68
C GLU A 285 32.52 9.57 15.03
N ASP A 286 31.26 9.31 15.35
CA ASP A 286 30.55 8.19 14.75
C ASP A 286 30.19 8.45 13.27
N SER A 287 29.90 9.70 12.88
CA SER A 287 29.68 10.03 11.45
C SER A 287 30.97 10.05 10.65
N ARG A 288 32.06 10.50 11.29
CA ARG A 288 33.40 10.40 10.73
C ARG A 288 33.80 8.94 10.51
N ARG A 289 33.58 8.07 11.49
CA ARG A 289 33.86 6.63 11.36
C ARG A 289 33.06 5.96 10.25
N ASP A 290 31.76 6.27 10.15
CA ASP A 290 30.91 5.72 9.08
C ASP A 290 31.34 6.25 7.70
N TYR A 291 31.83 7.50 7.63
CA TYR A 291 32.37 8.08 6.41
C TYR A 291 33.73 7.47 6.03
N ASP A 292 34.62 7.26 7.00
CA ASP A 292 35.92 6.61 6.79
C ASP A 292 35.74 5.16 6.32
N TYR A 293 34.81 4.43 6.96
CA TYR A 293 34.43 3.08 6.53
C TYR A 293 33.88 3.07 5.10
N MET A 294 33.11 4.09 4.70
CA MET A 294 32.65 4.26 3.33
C MET A 294 33.79 4.54 2.34
N LEU A 295 34.81 5.31 2.73
CA LEU A 295 35.98 5.55 1.89
C LEU A 295 36.82 4.29 1.70
N ASP A 296 36.88 3.42 2.71
CA ASP A 296 37.66 2.19 2.68
C ASP A 296 36.92 1.03 1.99
N HIS A 297 35.57 1.04 2.00
CA HIS A 297 34.70 -0.01 1.42
C HIS A 297 33.66 0.53 0.43
N PRO A 298 34.05 1.11 -0.71
CA PRO A 298 33.10 1.73 -1.63
C PRO A 298 32.15 0.75 -2.35
N GLU A 299 32.47 -0.55 -2.35
CA GLU A 299 31.63 -1.62 -2.89
C GLU A 299 30.32 -1.81 -2.11
N GLU A 300 30.26 -1.44 -0.83
CA GLU A 300 29.11 -1.67 0.05
C GLU A 300 28.04 -0.57 -0.02
N TYR A 301 27.71 -0.11 -1.23
CA TYR A 301 26.80 1.03 -1.50
C TYR A 301 25.55 1.07 -0.60
N TYR A 302 24.83 -0.06 -0.50
CA TYR A 302 23.58 -0.12 0.25
C TYR A 302 23.79 0.08 1.75
N GLN A 303 24.87 -0.46 2.31
CA GLN A 303 25.13 -0.34 3.75
C GLN A 303 25.38 1.11 4.14
N HIS A 304 26.22 1.82 3.38
CA HIS A 304 26.51 3.24 3.60
C HIS A 304 25.29 4.13 3.43
N TYR A 305 24.48 3.84 2.40
CA TYR A 305 23.19 4.52 2.20
C TYR A 305 22.29 4.37 3.43
N TYR A 306 22.11 3.14 3.94
CA TYR A 306 21.27 2.91 5.10
C TYR A 306 21.85 3.53 6.38
N ALA A 307 23.16 3.50 6.58
CA ALA A 307 23.82 4.12 7.73
C ALA A 307 23.59 5.65 7.76
N TYR A 308 23.82 6.31 6.62
CA TYR A 308 23.60 7.75 6.46
C TYR A 308 22.15 8.17 6.77
N TYR A 309 21.17 7.48 6.17
CA TYR A 309 19.76 7.81 6.39
C TYR A 309 19.28 7.43 7.79
N ARG A 310 19.76 6.33 8.37
CA ARG A 310 19.41 5.95 9.74
C ARG A 310 19.80 7.05 10.70
N ARG A 311 21.02 7.61 10.64
CA ARG A 311 21.41 8.66 11.59
C ARG A 311 20.56 9.94 11.45
N ARG A 312 20.15 10.32 10.24
CA ARG A 312 19.33 11.52 10.01
C ARG A 312 17.84 11.33 10.32
N LEU A 313 17.29 10.14 10.10
CA LEU A 313 15.85 9.87 10.20
C LEU A 313 15.44 9.06 11.43
N THR A 314 16.37 8.50 12.21
CA THR A 314 16.01 7.73 13.40
C THR A 314 15.33 8.66 14.42
N PRO A 315 14.07 8.39 14.80
CA PRO A 315 13.39 9.19 15.80
C PRO A 315 14.18 9.15 17.11
N LYS A 316 14.30 10.29 17.78
CA LYS A 316 15.01 10.40 19.07
C LYS A 316 14.32 9.60 20.20
N VAL A 317 13.05 9.23 20.00
CA VAL A 317 12.28 8.41 20.93
C VAL A 317 12.26 6.97 20.46
N ASP A 318 12.40 6.03 21.40
CA ASP A 318 12.29 4.61 21.08
C ASP A 318 10.85 4.30 20.66
N VAL A 319 10.71 3.81 19.42
CA VAL A 319 9.42 3.48 18.80
C VAL A 319 8.63 2.49 19.68
N ARG A 320 9.33 1.64 20.45
CA ARG A 320 8.72 0.68 21.38
C ARG A 320 7.90 1.38 22.47
N VAL A 321 8.39 2.50 23.00
CA VAL A 321 7.69 3.27 24.04
C VAL A 321 6.41 3.88 23.47
N VAL A 322 6.48 4.42 22.25
CA VAL A 322 5.31 4.97 21.57
C VAL A 322 4.25 3.88 21.35
N ILE A 323 4.66 2.69 20.89
CA ILE A 323 3.77 1.54 20.72
C ILE A 323 3.14 1.12 22.04
N LEU A 324 3.91 1.03 23.13
CA LEU A 324 3.38 0.65 24.43
C LEU A 324 2.34 1.65 24.95
N VAL A 325 2.64 2.96 24.90
CA VAL A 325 1.73 4.01 25.36
C VAL A 325 0.44 4.01 24.55
N THR A 326 0.54 3.88 23.23
CA THR A 326 -0.63 3.83 22.33
C THR A 326 -1.49 2.59 22.58
N VAL A 327 -0.89 1.40 22.75
CA VAL A 327 -1.62 0.16 23.09
C VAL A 327 -2.31 0.27 24.44
N CYS A 328 -1.65 0.84 25.46
CA CYS A 328 -2.25 1.09 26.77
C CYS A 328 -3.45 2.04 26.66
N ALA A 329 -3.32 3.15 25.93
CA ALA A 329 -4.40 4.12 25.73
C ALA A 329 -5.61 3.49 25.01
N ILE A 330 -5.38 2.71 23.95
CA ILE A 330 -6.43 1.99 23.23
C ILE A 330 -7.10 0.97 24.16
N SER A 331 -6.33 0.24 24.97
CA SER A 331 -6.86 -0.76 25.90
C SER A 331 -7.77 -0.14 26.97
N ILE A 332 -7.38 1.02 27.51
CA ILE A 332 -8.20 1.78 28.46
C ILE A 332 -9.49 2.26 27.78
N PHE A 333 -9.38 2.86 26.59
CA PHE A 333 -10.54 3.33 25.84
C PHE A 333 -11.51 2.19 25.50
N GLN A 334 -10.99 1.04 25.07
CA GLN A 334 -11.80 -0.16 24.79
C GLN A 334 -12.56 -0.63 26.03
N TYR A 335 -11.90 -0.73 27.18
CA TYR A 335 -12.55 -1.15 28.42
C TYR A 335 -13.69 -0.20 28.82
N TYR A 336 -13.45 1.11 28.78
CA TYR A 336 -14.48 2.09 29.09
C TYR A 336 -15.63 2.07 28.07
N SER A 337 -15.32 1.96 26.78
CA SER A 337 -16.32 1.86 25.71
C SER A 337 -17.22 0.64 25.92
N TRP A 338 -16.65 -0.54 26.15
CA TRP A 338 -17.43 -1.76 26.36
C TRP A 338 -18.22 -1.74 27.66
N HIS A 339 -17.63 -1.23 28.75
CA HIS A 339 -18.34 -1.07 30.01
C HIS A 339 -19.54 -0.12 29.85
N SER A 340 -19.38 0.99 29.12
CA SER A 340 -20.47 1.92 28.81
C SER A 340 -21.57 1.25 28.00
N SER A 341 -21.21 0.58 26.90
CA SER A 341 -22.17 -0.13 26.05
C SER A 341 -22.93 -1.23 26.82
N TYR A 342 -22.23 -2.02 27.65
CA TYR A 342 -22.86 -3.04 28.50
C TYR A 342 -23.90 -2.42 29.45
N ASN A 343 -23.54 -1.31 30.13
CA ASN A 343 -24.45 -0.63 31.05
C ASN A 343 -25.67 -0.05 30.32
N GLU A 344 -25.48 0.51 29.13
CA GLU A 344 -26.56 1.02 28.29
C GLU A 344 -27.54 -0.11 27.88
N ALA A 345 -27.01 -1.26 27.47
CA ALA A 345 -27.81 -2.44 27.15
C ALA A 345 -28.63 -2.94 28.35
N ILE A 346 -28.02 -2.99 29.55
CA ILE A 346 -28.74 -3.36 30.78
C ILE A 346 -29.85 -2.36 31.09
N ASN A 347 -29.57 -1.06 31.00
CA ASN A 347 -30.57 -0.02 31.23
C ASN A 347 -31.74 -0.16 30.25
N TYR A 348 -31.47 -0.43 28.98
CA TYR A 348 -32.51 -0.71 27.99
C TYR A 348 -33.33 -1.95 28.36
N LEU A 349 -32.69 -3.07 28.72
CA LEU A 349 -33.39 -4.31 29.07
C LEU A 349 -34.34 -4.15 30.27
N VAL A 350 -33.98 -3.30 31.25
CA VAL A 350 -34.86 -2.98 32.39
C VAL A 350 -36.13 -2.25 31.94
N THR A 351 -36.06 -1.43 30.88
CA THR A 351 -37.24 -0.71 30.35
C THR A 351 -38.20 -1.62 29.59
N VAL A 352 -37.69 -2.69 28.98
CA VAL A 352 -38.49 -3.60 28.16
C VAL A 352 -39.41 -4.46 29.06
N PRO A 353 -40.74 -4.39 28.90
CA PRO A 353 -41.69 -5.06 29.79
C PRO A 353 -41.47 -6.58 29.90
N LYS A 354 -41.11 -7.23 28.79
CA LYS A 354 -40.88 -8.68 28.72
C LYS A 354 -39.85 -9.16 29.74
N TYR A 355 -38.67 -8.53 29.76
CA TYR A 355 -37.58 -8.93 30.64
C TYR A 355 -37.80 -8.48 32.08
N ARG A 356 -38.43 -7.32 32.26
CA ARG A 356 -38.81 -6.83 33.58
C ARG A 356 -39.77 -7.77 34.29
N ILE A 357 -40.83 -8.22 33.62
CA ILE A 357 -41.80 -9.17 34.19
C ILE A 357 -41.10 -10.46 34.59
N GLN A 358 -40.28 -11.03 33.69
CA GLN A 358 -39.50 -12.24 33.97
C GLN A 358 -38.59 -12.06 35.19
N ALA A 359 -37.86 -10.95 35.27
CA ALA A 359 -36.98 -10.67 36.40
C ALA A 359 -37.75 -10.50 37.71
N THR A 360 -38.92 -9.82 37.69
CA THR A 360 -39.75 -9.67 38.90
C THR A 360 -40.33 -11.00 39.39
N GLU A 361 -40.67 -11.91 38.48
CA GLU A 361 -41.18 -13.23 38.83
C GLU A 361 -40.10 -14.10 39.47
N ILE A 362 -38.88 -14.07 38.91
CA ILE A 362 -37.71 -14.73 39.50
C ILE A 362 -37.37 -14.12 40.88
N ALA A 363 -37.42 -12.79 41.01
CA ALA A 363 -37.16 -12.10 42.28
C ALA A 363 -38.17 -12.53 43.37
N ARG A 364 -39.45 -12.69 42.97
CA ARG A 364 -40.51 -13.19 43.86
C ARG A 364 -40.28 -14.66 44.24
N GLN A 365 -39.88 -15.51 43.29
CA GLN A 365 -39.52 -16.90 43.56
C GLN A 365 -38.33 -17.04 44.51
N GLN A 366 -37.34 -16.14 44.39
CA GLN A 366 -36.16 -16.09 45.27
C GLN A 366 -36.44 -15.42 46.62
N GLY A 367 -37.66 -14.90 46.84
CA GLY A 367 -38.03 -14.20 48.08
C GLY A 367 -37.38 -12.83 48.28
N LEU A 368 -36.71 -12.29 47.25
CA LEU A 368 -35.96 -11.02 47.31
C LEU A 368 -36.87 -9.78 47.37
N LEU A 369 -38.13 -9.92 46.94
CA LEU A 369 -39.14 -8.85 46.97
C LEU A 369 -40.08 -8.91 48.19
N ASN A 370 -39.78 -9.76 49.18
CA ASN A 370 -40.67 -9.93 50.33
C ASN A 370 -40.63 -8.70 51.24
N ARG A 371 -41.80 -8.07 51.40
CA ARG A 371 -42.03 -6.92 52.28
C ARG A 371 -42.08 -7.36 53.75
N THR A 372 -40.96 -7.77 54.33
CA THR A 372 -40.85 -7.81 55.79
C THR A 372 -41.06 -6.38 56.29
N LYS A 373 -42.19 -6.13 56.96
CA LYS A 373 -42.53 -4.81 57.50
C LYS A 373 -41.50 -4.42 58.55
N GLU A 374 -40.48 -3.66 58.15
CA GLU A 374 -39.56 -3.02 59.09
C GLU A 374 -40.39 -2.09 60.00
N LYS A 375 -40.55 -2.49 61.27
CA LYS A 375 -41.21 -1.68 62.30
C LYS A 375 -40.13 -1.04 63.17
N GLY A 376 -40.06 0.29 63.19
CA GLY A 376 -39.16 1.05 64.05
C GLY A 376 -38.76 2.40 63.46
N LYS A 377 -37.90 3.13 64.20
CA LYS A 377 -37.33 4.43 63.77
C LYS A 377 -36.43 4.36 62.52
N ASN A 378 -36.03 3.17 62.08
CA ASN A 378 -35.21 2.89 60.87
C ASN A 378 -36.07 2.41 59.67
N ARG A 379 -37.25 2.99 59.47
CA ARG A 379 -38.09 2.65 58.32
C ARG A 379 -37.53 3.34 57.08
N ARG A 380 -37.04 2.55 56.12
CA ARG A 380 -36.59 3.04 54.80
C ARG A 380 -37.66 3.86 54.10
N SER A 381 -37.23 4.90 53.38
CA SER A 381 -38.15 5.73 52.61
C SER A 381 -38.78 4.94 51.47
N LYS A 382 -39.96 5.37 50.99
CA LYS A 382 -40.66 4.69 49.89
C LYS A 382 -39.81 4.67 48.60
N GLU A 383 -38.97 5.69 48.42
CA GLU A 383 -38.07 5.86 47.29
C GLU A 383 -36.88 4.89 47.37
N GLU A 384 -36.23 4.78 48.53
CA GLU A 384 -35.18 3.78 48.78
C GLU A 384 -35.65 2.35 48.55
N ILE A 385 -36.88 2.01 48.96
CA ILE A 385 -37.44 0.68 48.73
C ILE A 385 -37.60 0.43 47.23
N ARG A 386 -38.04 1.43 46.47
CA ARG A 386 -38.21 1.32 45.02
C ARG A 386 -36.86 1.19 44.31
N GLU A 387 -35.85 1.94 44.73
CA GLU A 387 -34.49 1.82 44.21
C GLU A 387 -33.90 0.43 44.46
N GLN A 388 -34.12 -0.14 45.65
CA GLN A 388 -33.69 -1.50 45.97
C GLN A 388 -34.41 -2.56 45.13
N GLU A 389 -35.72 -2.41 44.94
CA GLU A 389 -36.47 -3.30 44.04
C GLU A 389 -35.95 -3.18 42.59
N GLU A 390 -35.67 -1.97 42.11
CA GLU A 390 -35.09 -1.72 40.79
C GLU A 390 -33.66 -2.29 40.66
N GLU A 391 -32.85 -2.23 41.70
CA GLU A 391 -31.51 -2.80 41.75
C GLU A 391 -31.53 -4.33 41.74
N VAL A 392 -32.43 -4.96 42.51
CA VAL A 392 -32.64 -6.42 42.51
C VAL A 392 -33.08 -6.89 41.12
N ILE A 393 -34.01 -6.17 40.48
CA ILE A 393 -34.44 -6.49 39.11
C ILE A 393 -33.27 -6.38 38.13
N ARG A 394 -32.45 -5.31 38.26
CA ARG A 394 -31.26 -5.11 37.42
C ARG A 394 -30.24 -6.23 37.62
N ASP A 395 -30.02 -6.69 38.84
CA ASP A 395 -29.08 -7.77 39.14
C ASP A 395 -29.54 -9.13 38.59
N ILE A 396 -30.84 -9.41 38.69
CA ILE A 396 -31.44 -10.61 38.09
C ILE A 396 -31.29 -10.59 36.57
N ILE A 397 -31.53 -9.42 35.94
CA ILE A 397 -31.32 -9.23 34.49
C ILE A 397 -29.85 -9.48 34.11
N LYS A 398 -28.90 -8.92 34.86
CA LYS A 398 -27.45 -9.14 34.64
C LYS A 398 -27.05 -10.61 34.74
N THR A 399 -27.68 -11.35 35.65
CA THR A 399 -27.32 -12.73 35.97
C THR A 399 -28.00 -13.75 35.06
N LYS A 400 -29.25 -13.47 34.64
CA LYS A 400 -30.08 -14.42 33.88
C LYS A 400 -30.08 -14.19 32.38
N ILE A 401 -29.77 -12.98 31.92
CA ILE A 401 -29.78 -12.66 30.50
C ILE A 401 -28.35 -12.68 29.97
N ASP A 402 -28.04 -13.68 29.15
CA ASP A 402 -26.79 -13.73 28.40
C ASP A 402 -26.81 -12.72 27.25
N ILE A 403 -26.29 -11.52 27.51
CA ILE A 403 -26.10 -10.50 26.49
C ILE A 403 -24.88 -10.89 25.64
N LYS A 404 -25.14 -11.31 24.40
CA LYS A 404 -24.10 -11.74 23.44
C LYS A 404 -23.74 -10.61 22.48
N GLY A 405 -22.50 -10.63 21.97
CA GLY A 405 -22.01 -9.68 20.96
C GLY A 405 -21.34 -8.44 21.54
N GLY A 406 -21.43 -7.28 20.87
CA GLY A 406 -20.74 -6.04 21.25
C GLY A 406 -21.19 -5.39 22.56
N TYR A 407 -22.21 -5.96 23.22
CA TYR A 407 -22.75 -5.52 24.50
C TYR A 407 -22.49 -6.55 25.61
N GLN A 408 -21.54 -7.47 25.42
CA GLN A 408 -21.18 -8.44 26.43
C GLN A 408 -20.46 -7.77 27.61
N LYS A 409 -20.55 -8.39 28.79
CA LYS A 409 -19.78 -7.97 29.97
C LYS A 409 -18.28 -7.94 29.63
N PRO A 410 -17.55 -6.85 29.91
CA PRO A 410 -16.14 -6.75 29.57
C PRO A 410 -15.32 -7.77 30.36
N ASN A 411 -14.62 -8.66 29.67
CA ASN A 411 -13.65 -9.56 30.29
C ASN A 411 -12.24 -8.97 30.16
N LEU A 412 -11.40 -9.20 31.18
CA LEU A 412 -10.02 -8.73 31.16
C LEU A 412 -9.18 -9.41 30.07
N SER A 413 -9.48 -10.66 29.72
CA SER A 413 -8.81 -11.40 28.63
C SER A 413 -9.04 -10.77 27.25
N ASP A 414 -10.17 -10.07 27.08
CA ASP A 414 -10.59 -9.53 25.79
C ASP A 414 -9.98 -8.14 25.53
N ILE A 415 -9.35 -7.53 26.53
CA ILE A 415 -8.63 -6.26 26.40
C ILE A 415 -7.40 -6.46 25.51
N LEU A 416 -7.17 -5.54 24.56
CA LEU A 416 -6.08 -5.63 23.58
C LEU A 416 -4.71 -5.93 24.22
N LEU A 417 -4.37 -5.25 25.32
CA LEU A 417 -3.11 -5.50 26.04
C LEU A 417 -3.00 -6.95 26.56
N CYS A 418 -4.07 -7.47 27.16
CA CYS A 418 -4.11 -8.86 27.61
C CYS A 418 -4.09 -9.84 26.43
N GLN A 419 -4.77 -9.53 25.33
CA GLN A 419 -4.72 -10.34 24.11
C GLN A 419 -3.30 -10.41 23.55
N ILE A 420 -2.55 -9.31 23.53
CA ILE A 420 -1.15 -9.30 23.06
C ILE A 420 -0.27 -10.18 23.96
N VAL A 421 -0.47 -10.12 25.28
CA VAL A 421 0.29 -10.92 26.24
C VAL A 421 -0.05 -12.42 26.13
N LEU A 422 -1.33 -12.75 25.92
CA LEU A 422 -1.80 -14.13 25.80
C LEU A 422 -1.66 -14.69 24.37
N PHE A 423 -1.42 -13.84 23.37
CA PHE A 423 -1.32 -14.24 21.96
C PHE A 423 -0.28 -15.34 21.72
N PRO A 424 0.94 -15.30 22.28
CA PRO A 424 1.90 -16.39 22.13
C PRO A 424 1.35 -17.71 22.65
N TYR A 425 0.67 -17.69 23.79
CA TYR A 425 0.05 -18.88 24.37
C TYR A 425 -1.03 -19.45 23.45
N TYR A 426 -1.99 -18.63 23.00
CA TYR A 426 -3.03 -19.08 22.07
C TYR A 426 -2.47 -19.56 20.73
N LEU A 427 -1.42 -18.90 20.22
CA LEU A 427 -0.73 -19.32 19.01
C LEU A 427 -0.08 -20.71 19.18
N THR A 428 0.62 -20.94 20.29
CA THR A 428 1.21 -22.27 20.55
C THR A 428 0.15 -23.36 20.71
N GLN A 429 -0.96 -23.07 21.40
CA GLN A 429 -2.08 -23.99 21.50
C GLN A 429 -2.69 -24.30 20.13
N TYR A 430 -2.91 -23.28 19.31
CA TYR A 430 -3.45 -23.45 17.97
C TYR A 430 -2.52 -24.27 17.07
N VAL A 431 -1.21 -23.99 17.09
CA VAL A 431 -0.22 -24.76 16.32
C VAL A 431 -0.18 -26.21 16.78
N ARG A 432 -0.22 -26.47 18.08
CA ARG A 432 -0.29 -27.84 18.63
C ARG A 432 -1.56 -28.56 18.19
N TRP A 433 -2.72 -27.90 18.30
CA TRP A 433 -4.00 -28.44 17.87
C TRP A 433 -4.00 -28.73 16.37
N TYR A 434 -3.50 -27.81 15.54
CA TYR A 434 -3.45 -27.95 14.09
C TYR A 434 -2.47 -29.05 13.64
N ALA A 435 -1.31 -29.16 14.29
CA ALA A 435 -0.37 -30.26 14.04
C ALA A 435 -0.99 -31.62 14.39
N THR A 436 -1.69 -31.69 15.53
CA THR A 436 -2.42 -32.89 15.95
C THR A 436 -3.54 -33.23 14.96
N TRP A 437 -4.27 -32.22 14.48
CA TRP A 437 -5.32 -32.39 13.47
C TRP A 437 -4.77 -32.95 12.15
N ILE A 438 -3.68 -32.38 11.64
CA ILE A 438 -3.02 -32.88 10.42
C ILE A 438 -2.57 -34.33 10.62
N TYR A 439 -1.93 -34.62 11.75
CA TYR A 439 -1.45 -35.96 12.04
C TYR A 439 -2.60 -36.98 12.06
N ARG A 440 -3.65 -36.74 12.86
CA ARG A 440 -4.78 -37.67 13.01
C ARG A 440 -5.58 -37.85 11.72
N PHE A 441 -5.94 -36.77 11.04
CA PHE A 441 -6.90 -36.83 9.92
C PHE A 441 -6.25 -36.88 8.54
N THR A 442 -5.04 -36.34 8.37
CA THR A 442 -4.34 -36.37 7.06
C THR A 442 -3.37 -37.54 6.95
N VAL A 443 -2.61 -37.84 8.01
CA VAL A 443 -1.61 -38.91 7.99
C VAL A 443 -2.22 -40.25 8.43
N CYS A 444 -2.86 -40.30 9.60
CA CYS A 444 -3.46 -41.51 10.15
C CYS A 444 -4.83 -41.87 9.54
N ARG A 445 -5.48 -40.92 8.83
CA ARG A 445 -6.80 -41.07 8.20
C ARG A 445 -7.88 -41.61 9.16
N GLU A 446 -7.88 -41.14 10.40
CA GLU A 446 -8.94 -41.47 11.36
C GLU A 446 -10.29 -40.88 10.92
N GLU A 447 -11.40 -41.55 11.30
CA GLU A 447 -12.74 -41.00 11.09
C GLU A 447 -12.98 -39.81 12.04
N TYR A 448 -13.70 -38.79 11.55
CA TYR A 448 -14.04 -37.63 12.37
C TYR A 448 -14.97 -38.03 13.51
N GLY A 449 -14.62 -37.64 14.74
CA GLY A 449 -15.55 -37.66 15.87
C GLY A 449 -16.61 -36.57 15.75
N ASP A 450 -17.57 -36.57 16.67
CA ASP A 450 -18.70 -35.64 16.60
C ASP A 450 -18.29 -34.19 16.87
N GLU A 451 -17.31 -33.97 17.74
CA GLU A 451 -16.73 -32.64 17.98
C GLU A 451 -16.01 -32.10 16.74
N GLU A 452 -15.25 -32.94 16.05
CA GLU A 452 -14.54 -32.56 14.82
C GLU A 452 -15.51 -32.32 13.66
N LYS A 453 -16.59 -33.10 13.55
CA LYS A 453 -17.68 -32.84 12.60
C LYS A 453 -18.32 -31.48 12.88
N LEU A 454 -18.65 -31.18 14.14
CA LEU A 454 -19.23 -29.89 14.53
C LEU A 454 -18.28 -28.71 14.21
N TYR A 455 -16.98 -28.88 14.43
CA TYR A 455 -15.98 -27.88 14.04
C TYR A 455 -15.98 -27.62 12.52
N ILE A 456 -16.04 -28.68 11.71
CA ILE A 456 -16.10 -28.56 10.25
C ILE A 456 -17.42 -27.91 9.80
N ILE A 457 -18.56 -28.31 10.38
CA ILE A 457 -19.88 -27.72 10.12
C ILE A 457 -19.85 -26.22 10.37
N ARG A 458 -19.38 -25.80 11.56
CA ARG A 458 -19.22 -24.38 11.91
C ARG A 458 -18.36 -23.63 10.89
N ARG A 459 -17.25 -24.25 10.46
CA ARG A 459 -16.34 -23.67 9.46
C ARG A 459 -17.00 -23.55 8.08
N ASN A 460 -17.77 -24.55 7.66
CA ASN A 460 -18.54 -24.51 6.41
C ASN A 460 -19.57 -23.37 6.44
N MET A 461 -20.26 -23.20 7.58
CA MET A 461 -21.26 -22.17 7.85
C MET A 461 -20.69 -20.75 8.02
N LYS A 462 -19.36 -20.61 8.21
CA LYS A 462 -18.68 -19.33 8.46
C LYS A 462 -19.22 -18.57 9.70
N MET A 463 -19.61 -19.31 10.73
CA MET A 463 -20.12 -18.74 11.99
C MET A 463 -19.00 -18.61 13.02
N SER A 464 -19.08 -17.58 13.88
CA SER A 464 -18.21 -17.50 15.06
C SER A 464 -18.51 -18.63 16.04
N GLN A 465 -17.54 -18.97 16.91
CA GLN A 465 -17.75 -19.98 17.95
C GLN A 465 -18.94 -19.62 18.86
N SER A 466 -19.01 -18.36 19.31
CA SER A 466 -20.10 -17.86 20.15
C SER A 466 -21.49 -17.92 19.49
N GLN A 467 -21.58 -17.67 18.17
CA GLN A 467 -22.82 -17.81 17.42
C GLN A 467 -23.24 -19.27 17.32
N PHE A 468 -22.29 -20.17 17.06
CA PHE A 468 -22.55 -21.60 16.99
C PHE A 468 -22.98 -22.17 18.36
N ASP A 469 -22.32 -21.73 19.43
CA ASP A 469 -22.63 -22.10 20.81
C ASP A 469 -23.98 -21.52 21.28
N SER A 470 -24.52 -20.52 20.58
CA SER A 470 -25.86 -19.98 20.86
C SER A 470 -27.00 -20.78 20.25
N LEU A 471 -26.69 -21.65 19.27
CA LEU A 471 -27.69 -22.52 18.67
C LEU A 471 -28.14 -23.57 19.68
N GLU A 472 -29.43 -23.86 19.70
CA GLU A 472 -30.01 -24.96 20.47
C GLU A 472 -29.34 -26.29 20.10
N GLU A 473 -29.19 -27.17 21.09
CA GLU A 473 -28.55 -28.48 20.92
C GLU A 473 -29.28 -29.35 19.89
N THR A 474 -30.61 -29.22 19.80
CA THR A 474 -31.44 -29.84 18.77
C THR A 474 -30.98 -29.49 17.36
N ASN A 475 -30.69 -28.20 17.11
CA ASN A 475 -30.22 -27.76 15.80
C ASN A 475 -28.84 -28.35 15.48
N ARG A 476 -27.93 -28.42 16.45
CA ARG A 476 -26.61 -29.04 16.26
C ARG A 476 -26.74 -30.52 15.89
N GLN A 477 -27.65 -31.23 16.55
CA GLN A 477 -27.95 -32.62 16.23
C GLN A 477 -28.50 -32.78 14.81
N THR A 478 -29.42 -31.90 14.37
CA THR A 478 -29.93 -31.95 12.98
C THR A 478 -28.81 -31.71 11.95
N PHE A 479 -27.79 -30.91 12.26
CA PHE A 479 -26.66 -30.70 11.36
C PHE A 479 -25.76 -31.92 11.23
N LEU A 480 -25.61 -32.68 12.32
CA LEU A 480 -24.92 -33.97 12.31
C LEU A 480 -25.72 -35.01 11.50
N GLU A 481 -27.03 -35.09 11.72
CA GLU A 481 -27.92 -36.00 10.97
C GLU A 481 -27.88 -35.72 9.46
N LYS A 482 -27.95 -34.43 9.07
CA LYS A 482 -27.83 -33.99 7.67
C LYS A 482 -26.42 -34.08 7.09
N ARG A 483 -25.43 -34.53 7.88
CA ARG A 483 -24.03 -34.68 7.48
C ARG A 483 -23.42 -33.41 6.86
N LEU A 484 -23.68 -32.26 7.47
CA LEU A 484 -23.27 -30.95 6.94
C LEU A 484 -21.75 -30.68 7.02
N TRP A 485 -20.97 -31.59 7.62
CA TRP A 485 -19.50 -31.52 7.54
C TRP A 485 -18.99 -31.80 6.12
N ILE A 486 -19.78 -32.50 5.29
CA ILE A 486 -19.51 -32.68 3.86
C ILE A 486 -19.93 -31.40 3.12
N ARG A 487 -19.01 -30.83 2.34
CA ARG A 487 -19.21 -29.53 1.67
C ARG A 487 -20.42 -29.53 0.74
N GLU A 488 -20.63 -30.60 -0.02
CA GLU A 488 -21.73 -30.73 -0.98
C GLU A 488 -23.11 -30.70 -0.29
N ASN A 489 -23.27 -31.48 0.79
CA ASN A 489 -24.50 -31.50 1.58
C ASN A 489 -24.79 -30.12 2.19
N TYR A 490 -23.75 -29.43 2.66
CA TYR A 490 -23.89 -28.07 3.16
C TYR A 490 -24.36 -27.09 2.08
N GLU A 491 -23.88 -27.21 0.84
CA GLU A 491 -24.30 -26.32 -0.25
C GLU A 491 -25.77 -26.53 -0.64
N VAL A 492 -26.23 -27.78 -0.64
CA VAL A 492 -27.65 -28.11 -0.82
C VAL A 492 -28.48 -27.51 0.31
N TYR A 493 -28.11 -27.78 1.56
CA TYR A 493 -28.79 -27.23 2.72
C TYR A 493 -28.83 -25.69 2.72
N ARG A 494 -27.74 -25.03 2.31
CA ARG A 494 -27.70 -23.57 2.20
C ARG A 494 -28.71 -23.05 1.19
N LYS A 495 -28.83 -23.69 0.02
CA LYS A 495 -29.81 -23.34 -1.01
C LYS A 495 -31.24 -23.52 -0.50
N GLU A 496 -31.53 -24.64 0.16
CA GLU A 496 -32.84 -24.90 0.77
C GLU A 496 -33.21 -23.81 1.78
N GLN A 497 -32.28 -23.41 2.65
CA GLN A 497 -32.52 -22.34 3.63
C GLN A 497 -32.72 -20.97 2.97
N GLU A 498 -31.96 -20.64 1.93
CA GLU A 498 -32.16 -19.42 1.14
C GLU A 498 -33.54 -19.39 0.45
N GLU A 499 -34.00 -20.53 -0.08
CA GLU A 499 -35.32 -20.67 -0.70
C GLU A 499 -36.46 -20.59 0.33
N GLU A 500 -36.35 -21.27 1.46
CA GLU A 500 -37.31 -21.15 2.57
C GLU A 500 -37.41 -19.71 3.07
N MET A 501 -36.28 -19.00 3.21
CA MET A 501 -36.28 -17.59 3.60
C MET A 501 -36.94 -16.71 2.53
N LYS A 502 -36.68 -16.96 1.24
CA LYS A 502 -37.35 -16.26 0.13
C LYS A 502 -38.86 -16.51 0.15
N ILE A 503 -39.30 -17.75 0.38
CA ILE A 503 -40.72 -18.09 0.48
C ILE A 503 -41.35 -17.42 1.71
N LYS A 504 -40.69 -17.43 2.87
CA LYS A 504 -41.16 -16.73 4.09
C LYS A 504 -41.30 -15.23 3.85
N MET A 505 -40.31 -14.58 3.24
CA MET A 505 -40.39 -13.16 2.86
C MET A 505 -41.47 -12.90 1.80
N ALA A 506 -41.68 -13.84 0.87
CA ALA A 506 -42.70 -13.73 -0.15
C ALA A 506 -44.11 -13.92 0.42
N THR A 507 -44.28 -14.78 1.43
CA THR A 507 -45.56 -15.13 2.06
C THR A 507 -45.95 -14.16 3.17
N ASP A 508 -44.99 -13.53 3.85
CA ASP A 508 -45.20 -12.58 4.95
C ASP A 508 -46.21 -11.48 4.57
N PRO A 509 -47.35 -11.38 5.28
CA PRO A 509 -48.36 -10.34 5.06
C PRO A 509 -47.80 -8.92 5.14
N ARG A 510 -46.81 -8.67 6.02
CA ARG A 510 -46.20 -7.35 6.18
C ARG A 510 -45.38 -6.97 4.95
N MET A 511 -44.58 -7.90 4.45
CA MET A 511 -43.79 -7.71 3.22
C MET A 511 -44.68 -7.64 1.96
N LYS A 512 -45.79 -8.38 1.92
CA LYS A 512 -46.81 -8.24 0.86
C LYS A 512 -47.50 -6.87 0.89
N ARG A 513 -47.74 -6.30 2.07
CA ARG A 513 -48.31 -4.95 2.24
C ARG A 513 -47.31 -3.89 1.79
N TYR A 514 -46.06 -3.99 2.23
CA TYR A 514 -44.99 -3.08 1.84
C TYR A 514 -44.74 -3.09 0.33
N ARG A 515 -44.71 -4.26 -0.32
CA ARG A 515 -44.60 -4.36 -1.79
C ARG A 515 -45.77 -3.73 -2.53
N ARG A 516 -47.01 -3.88 -2.03
CA ARG A 516 -48.20 -3.20 -2.58
C ARG A 516 -48.10 -1.67 -2.43
N TRP A 517 -47.66 -1.20 -1.26
CA TRP A 517 -47.42 0.22 -1.01
C TRP A 517 -46.31 0.78 -1.91
N MET A 518 -45.16 0.11 -2.03
CA MET A 518 -44.08 0.50 -2.95
C MET A 518 -44.56 0.61 -4.42
N LYS A 519 -45.45 -0.28 -4.86
CA LYS A 519 -46.03 -0.25 -6.21
C LYS A 519 -47.04 0.89 -6.41
N ASN A 520 -47.80 1.23 -5.38
CA ASN A 520 -48.92 2.18 -5.49
C ASN A 520 -48.56 3.61 -5.03
N GLU A 521 -47.69 3.77 -4.04
CA GLU A 521 -47.44 5.00 -3.27
C GLU A 521 -45.95 5.22 -2.94
N GLY A 522 -45.04 4.36 -3.43
CA GLY A 522 -43.61 4.47 -3.14
C GLY A 522 -42.94 5.71 -3.78
N PRO A 523 -41.83 6.21 -3.20
CA PRO A 523 -41.11 7.36 -3.72
C PRO A 523 -40.55 7.04 -5.11
N GLY A 524 -41.03 7.76 -6.12
CA GLY A 524 -40.72 7.52 -7.54
C GLY A 524 -41.93 7.51 -8.48
N ARG A 525 -43.16 7.60 -7.95
CA ARG A 525 -44.36 7.76 -8.77
C ARG A 525 -44.48 9.21 -9.23
N LEU A 526 -44.33 9.48 -10.53
CA LEU A 526 -44.85 10.72 -11.12
C LEU A 526 -46.37 10.67 -11.04
N THR A 527 -46.96 11.37 -10.08
CA THR A 527 -48.37 11.75 -10.15
C THR A 527 -48.47 12.87 -11.16
N PHE A 528 -48.97 12.58 -12.36
CA PHE A 528 -49.50 13.63 -13.21
C PHE A 528 -50.69 14.22 -12.45
N ILE A 529 -50.52 15.42 -11.92
CA ILE A 529 -51.63 16.24 -11.47
C ILE A 529 -52.24 16.73 -12.78
N ASP A 530 -53.40 16.19 -13.15
CA ASP A 530 -54.21 16.77 -14.22
C ASP A 530 -54.76 18.09 -13.67
N ASP A 531 -54.25 19.21 -14.20
CA ASP A 531 -54.68 20.59 -13.89
C ASP A 531 -56.13 20.87 -14.32
#